data_AF-A0A3E0W886-F1
#
_entry.id   AF-A0A3E0W886-F1
#
_cell.length_a   1.000
_cell.length_b   1.000
_cell.length_c   1.000
_cell.angle_alpha   90.00
_cell.angle_beta   90.00
_cell.angle_gamma   90.00
#
_symmetry.space_group_name_H-M   'P 1'
#
loop_
_entity.id
_entity.type
_entity.pdbx_description
1 polymer ?
#
loop_
_entity_poly.entity_id
_entity_poly.type
_entity_poly.pdbx_seq_one_letter_code
_entity_poly.pdbx_strand_id
1 'polypeptide(L)'
;MLMGVNILAALASGIFGAVALAAPSSLVGHTVSPNPDTRFYVDMYAVRSIVIAASLVTASLTLRRIPVVGAIALAGGGLVQVGDAAIAAQFGTPGVVGASVAAFIHLGTAGLMLSRGGSALSPRRTA
;
A
#
# COMPACT_ATOMS: atom_id res chain seq x y z
N MET A 1 8.28 4.16 -15.64
CA MET A 1 7.26 3.08 -15.63
C MET A 1 6.94 2.59 -14.22
N LEU A 2 7.92 2.12 -13.43
CA LEU A 2 7.70 1.61 -12.04
C LEU A 2 6.93 2.58 -11.13
N MET A 3 7.27 3.86 -11.14
CA MET A 3 6.58 4.85 -10.29
C MET A 3 5.11 5.07 -10.69
N GLY A 4 4.78 4.93 -11.98
CA GLY A 4 3.39 4.99 -12.45
C GLY A 4 2.56 3.82 -11.92
N VAL A 5 3.15 2.61 -11.91
CA VAL A 5 2.50 1.41 -11.35
C VAL A 5 2.26 1.56 -9.83
N ASN A 6 3.19 2.18 -9.09
CA ASN A 6 2.99 2.47 -7.67
C ASN A 6 1.85 3.46 -7.43
N ILE A 7 1.76 4.51 -8.25
CA ILE A 7 0.67 5.48 -8.16
C ILE A 7 -0.67 4.78 -8.41
N LEU A 8 -0.77 3.94 -9.44
CA LEU A 8 -1.99 3.19 -9.73
C LEU A 8 -2.36 2.22 -8.60
N ALA A 9 -1.40 1.48 -8.05
CA ALA A 9 -1.63 0.57 -6.91
C ALA A 9 -2.09 1.33 -5.65
N ALA A 10 -1.48 2.48 -5.37
CA ALA A 10 -1.87 3.35 -4.27
C ALA A 10 -3.29 3.90 -4.47
N LEU A 11 -3.61 4.41 -5.67
CA LEU A 11 -4.95 4.91 -5.99
C LEU A 11 -6.01 3.82 -5.89
N ALA A 12 -5.73 2.62 -6.40
CA ALA A 12 -6.65 1.48 -6.29
C ALA A 12 -6.93 1.13 -4.82
N SER A 13 -5.90 1.15 -3.97
CA SER A 13 -6.04 0.93 -2.52
C SER A 13 -6.87 2.03 -1.84
N GLY A 14 -6.67 3.29 -2.24
CA GLY A 14 -7.45 4.42 -1.73
C GLY A 14 -8.91 4.37 -2.16
N ILE A 15 -9.19 4.02 -3.42
CA ILE A 15 -10.55 3.82 -3.93
C ILE A 15 -11.24 2.67 -3.18
N PHE A 16 -10.55 1.56 -2.96
CA PHE A 16 -11.08 0.45 -2.16
C PHE A 16 -11.47 0.91 -0.76
N GLY A 17 -10.62 1.67 -0.07
CA GLY A 17 -10.93 2.26 1.23
C GLY A 17 -12.15 3.21 1.18
N ALA A 18 -12.24 4.07 0.17
CA ALA A 18 -13.39 4.97 0.00
C ALA A 18 -14.70 4.22 -0.25
N VAL A 19 -14.67 3.17 -1.07
CA VAL A 19 -15.83 2.30 -1.32
C VAL A 19 -16.21 1.53 -0.05
N ALA A 20 -15.24 1.07 0.73
CA ALA A 20 -15.50 0.39 2.00
C ALA A 20 -16.22 1.28 3.01
N LEU A 21 -15.92 2.59 3.06
CA LEU A 21 -16.64 3.55 3.89
C LEU A 21 -18.04 3.88 3.34
N ALA A 22 -18.14 4.11 2.03
CA ALA A 22 -19.39 4.55 1.41
C ALA A 22 -20.43 3.42 1.27
N ALA A 23 -19.98 2.20 1.01
CA ALA A 23 -20.82 1.04 0.74
C ALA A 23 -20.17 -0.26 1.29
N PRO A 24 -20.09 -0.45 2.63
CA PRO A 24 -19.37 -1.56 3.24
C PRO A 24 -19.87 -2.95 2.79
N SER A 25 -21.18 -3.07 2.53
CA SER A 25 -21.84 -4.30 2.07
C SER A 25 -21.39 -4.75 0.68
N SER A 26 -20.89 -3.82 -0.15
CA SER A 26 -20.42 -4.14 -1.52
C SER A 26 -19.08 -4.88 -1.54
N LEU A 27 -18.29 -4.80 -0.46
CA LEU A 27 -16.94 -5.37 -0.39
C LEU A 27 -16.83 -6.54 0.57
N VAL A 28 -17.66 -6.62 1.61
CA VAL A 28 -17.56 -7.69 2.62
C VAL A 28 -18.38 -8.93 2.21
N GLY A 29 -19.25 -8.83 1.20
CA GLY A 29 -20.07 -9.95 0.71
C GLY A 29 -21.08 -10.50 1.72
N HIS A 30 -21.03 -10.04 2.98
CA HIS A 30 -21.90 -10.40 4.09
C HIS A 30 -22.38 -9.10 4.74
N THR A 31 -23.61 -9.11 5.23
CA THR A 31 -24.23 -8.01 5.99
C THR A 31 -23.27 -7.46 7.04
N VAL A 32 -23.09 -6.14 7.04
CA VAL A 32 -22.25 -5.38 7.98
C VAL A 32 -22.41 -5.95 9.39
N SER A 33 -21.34 -6.50 9.95
CA SER A 33 -21.34 -7.15 11.27
C SER A 33 -22.12 -6.28 12.27
N PRO A 34 -23.10 -6.82 13.01
CA PRO A 34 -23.83 -6.06 14.01
C PRO A 34 -22.94 -5.70 15.22
N ASN A 35 -21.75 -6.30 15.33
CA ASN A 35 -20.80 -6.00 16.39
C ASN A 35 -20.13 -4.61 16.15
N PRO A 36 -20.30 -3.65 17.08
CA PRO A 36 -19.73 -2.31 16.94
C PRO A 36 -18.20 -2.30 16.89
N ASP A 37 -17.52 -3.22 17.58
CA ASP A 37 -16.05 -3.29 17.55
C ASP A 37 -15.56 -3.67 16.15
N THR A 38 -16.22 -4.65 15.52
CA THR A 38 -15.89 -5.06 14.15
C THR A 38 -16.10 -3.92 13.15
N ARG A 39 -17.18 -3.12 13.32
CA ARG A 39 -17.44 -1.95 12.46
C ARG A 39 -16.36 -0.88 12.63
N PHE A 40 -16.03 -0.52 13.87
CA PHE A 40 -14.96 0.43 14.16
C PHE A 40 -13.64 0.02 13.52
N TYR A 41 -13.27 -1.27 13.62
CA TYR A 41 -12.06 -1.78 12.98
C TYR A 41 -12.11 -1.60 11.45
N VAL A 42 -13.20 -2.01 10.79
CA VAL A 42 -13.34 -1.88 9.33
C VAL A 42 -13.25 -0.42 8.88
N ASP A 43 -13.93 0.50 9.57
CA ASP A 43 -13.89 1.93 9.25
C ASP A 43 -12.50 2.52 9.44
N MET A 44 -11.81 2.14 10.53
CA MET A 44 -10.43 2.55 10.79
C MET A 44 -9.49 2.08 9.67
N TYR A 45 -9.60 0.83 9.22
CA TYR A 45 -8.79 0.31 8.11
C TYR A 45 -9.08 1.06 6.82
N ALA A 46 -10.36 1.30 6.52
CA ALA A 46 -10.76 1.98 5.29
C ALA A 46 -10.25 3.43 5.22
N VAL A 47 -10.34 4.19 6.32
CA VAL A 47 -9.75 5.53 6.42
C VAL A 47 -8.23 5.46 6.27
N ARG A 48 -7.58 4.50 6.92
CA ARG A 48 -6.13 4.32 6.84
C ARG A 48 -5.67 4.05 5.42
N SER A 49 -6.38 3.22 4.66
CA SER A 49 -6.06 2.94 3.26
C SER A 49 -6.11 4.20 2.39
N ILE A 50 -7.05 5.12 2.64
CA ILE A 50 -7.14 6.41 1.94
C ILE A 50 -5.92 7.30 2.26
N VAL A 51 -5.57 7.42 3.55
CA VAL A 51 -4.42 8.23 3.98
C VAL A 51 -3.11 7.68 3.40
N ILE A 52 -2.91 6.36 3.48
CA ILE A 52 -1.72 5.71 2.93
C ILE A 52 -1.65 5.86 1.41
N ALA A 53 -2.77 5.72 0.70
CA ALA A 53 -2.83 5.97 -0.73
C ALA A 53 -2.37 7.39 -1.06
N ALA A 54 -2.89 8.40 -0.37
CA ALA A 54 -2.48 9.80 -0.58
C ALA A 54 -0.98 10.02 -0.28
N SER A 55 -0.46 9.44 0.81
CA SER A 55 0.96 9.50 1.16
C SER A 55 1.85 8.84 0.10
N LEU A 56 1.47 7.66 -0.38
CA LEU A 56 2.23 6.92 -1.40
C LEU A 56 2.20 7.61 -2.76
N VAL A 57 1.06 8.18 -3.17
CA VAL A 57 0.96 8.99 -4.38
C VAL A 57 1.86 10.22 -4.25
N THR A 58 1.78 10.92 -3.13
CA THR A 58 2.60 12.11 -2.86
C THR A 58 4.08 11.75 -2.91
N ALA A 59 4.51 10.73 -2.17
CA ALA A 59 5.89 10.23 -2.18
C ALA A 59 6.36 9.86 -3.59
N SER A 60 5.50 9.19 -4.37
CA SER A 60 5.79 8.78 -5.74
C SER A 60 5.94 9.96 -6.71
N LEU A 61 5.27 11.09 -6.42
CA LEU A 61 5.37 12.32 -7.21
C LEU A 61 6.55 13.19 -6.77
N THR A 62 6.79 13.34 -5.46
CA THR A 62 7.72 14.33 -4.90
C THR A 62 9.12 13.79 -4.62
N LEU A 63 9.25 12.51 -4.24
CA LEU A 63 10.51 11.92 -3.80
C LEU A 63 11.32 11.25 -4.91
N ARG A 64 10.96 11.51 -6.17
CA ARG A 64 11.67 10.96 -7.35
C ARG A 64 13.16 11.31 -7.38
N ARG A 65 13.56 12.41 -6.73
CA ARG A 65 14.95 12.90 -6.66
C ARG A 65 15.71 12.42 -5.42
N ILE A 66 15.04 11.79 -4.46
CA ILE A 66 15.64 11.28 -3.21
C ILE A 66 15.28 9.80 -3.06
N PRO A 67 15.99 8.91 -3.78
CA PRO A 67 15.56 7.52 -3.95
C PRO A 67 15.45 6.74 -2.64
N VAL A 68 16.28 7.05 -1.63
CA VAL A 68 16.23 6.37 -0.32
C VAL A 68 14.93 6.70 0.42
N VAL A 69 14.54 7.98 0.48
CA VAL A 69 13.30 8.40 1.18
C VAL A 69 12.08 7.85 0.44
N GLY A 70 12.09 7.87 -0.89
CA GLY A 70 11.06 7.24 -1.70
C GLY A 70 10.94 5.74 -1.43
N ALA A 71 12.06 5.03 -1.32
CA ALA A 71 12.06 3.60 -1.01
C ALA A 71 11.52 3.30 0.38
N ILE A 72 11.86 4.10 1.40
CA ILE A 72 11.33 3.95 2.76
C ILE A 72 9.81 4.17 2.77
N ALA A 73 9.31 5.20 2.09
CA ALA A 73 7.88 5.47 2.01
C ALA A 73 7.12 4.30 1.34
N LEU A 74 7.63 3.80 0.21
CA LEU A 74 7.05 2.64 -0.49
C LEU A 74 7.11 1.38 0.37
N ALA A 75 8.23 1.12 1.05
CA ALA A 75 8.36 -0.04 1.93
C ALA A 75 7.38 0.02 3.10
N GLY A 76 7.26 1.18 3.75
CA GLY A 76 6.30 1.40 4.84
C GLY A 76 4.85 1.17 4.39
N GLY A 77 4.44 1.77 3.27
CA GLY A 77 3.09 1.56 2.75
C GLY A 77 2.84 0.11 2.29
N GLY A 78 3.83 -0.53 1.69
CA GLY A 78 3.76 -1.94 1.30
C GLY A 78 3.60 -2.87 2.50
N LEU A 79 4.30 -2.63 3.61
CA LEU A 79 4.14 -3.39 4.85
C LEU A 79 2.75 -3.24 5.46
N VAL A 80 2.17 -2.03 5.42
CA VAL A 80 0.80 -1.84 5.90
C VAL A 80 -0.19 -2.64 5.04
N GLN A 81 -0.01 -2.67 3.71
CA GLN A 81 -0.86 -3.47 2.82
C GLN A 81 -0.69 -4.98 3.00
N VAL A 82 0.48 -5.47 3.43
CA VAL A 82 0.63 -6.87 3.90
C VAL A 82 -0.25 -7.12 5.11
N GLY A 83 -0.27 -6.19 6.07
CA GLY A 83 -1.18 -6.25 7.22
C GLY A 83 -2.65 -6.28 6.78
N ASP A 84 -3.04 -5.39 5.85
CA ASP A 84 -4.39 -5.34 5.30
C ASP A 84 -4.77 -6.68 4.62
N ALA A 85 -3.86 -7.29 3.88
CA ALA A 85 -4.07 -8.59 3.25
C ALA A 85 -4.26 -9.72 4.28
N ALA A 86 -3.46 -9.73 5.35
CA ALA A 86 -3.58 -10.71 6.43
C ALA A 86 -4.93 -10.62 7.14
N ILE A 87 -5.39 -9.39 7.41
CA ILE A 87 -6.69 -9.11 8.02
C ILE A 87 -7.82 -9.50 7.07
N ALA A 88 -7.74 -9.09 5.81
CA ALA A 88 -8.72 -9.48 4.81
C ALA A 88 -8.83 -11.01 4.68
N ALA A 89 -7.71 -11.74 4.84
CA ALA A 89 -7.70 -13.19 4.80
C ALA A 89 -8.35 -13.80 6.04
N GLN A 90 -8.10 -13.23 7.22
CA GLN A 90 -8.76 -13.61 8.46
C GLN A 90 -10.28 -13.45 8.39
N PHE A 91 -10.77 -12.42 7.70
CA PHE A 91 -12.20 -12.14 7.54
C PHE A 91 -12.81 -12.68 6.24
N GLY A 92 -12.04 -13.40 5.42
CA GLY A 92 -12.52 -13.98 4.16
C GLY A 92 -13.01 -12.97 3.13
N THR A 93 -12.46 -11.74 3.12
CA THR A 93 -12.93 -10.68 2.21
C THR A 93 -12.18 -10.71 0.86
N PRO A 94 -12.82 -10.29 -0.24
CA PRO A 94 -12.17 -10.14 -1.55
C PRO A 94 -10.95 -9.20 -1.56
N GLY A 95 -10.81 -8.32 -0.55
CA GLY A 95 -9.73 -7.34 -0.45
C GLY A 95 -8.32 -7.94 -0.35
N VAL A 96 -8.19 -9.23 0.00
CA VAL A 96 -6.89 -9.95 0.11
C VAL A 96 -6.07 -9.82 -1.15
N VAL A 97 -6.69 -10.05 -2.31
CA VAL A 97 -5.97 -10.09 -3.59
C VAL A 97 -5.44 -8.70 -3.93
N GLY A 98 -6.29 -7.68 -3.80
CA GLY A 98 -5.91 -6.29 -4.06
C GLY A 98 -4.78 -5.81 -3.15
N ALA A 99 -4.92 -6.02 -1.85
CA ALA A 99 -3.91 -5.61 -0.86
C ALA A 99 -2.58 -6.36 -1.06
N SER A 100 -2.62 -7.66 -1.37
CA SER A 100 -1.41 -8.47 -1.64
C SER A 100 -0.67 -7.99 -2.89
N VAL A 101 -1.41 -7.70 -3.96
CA VAL A 101 -0.83 -7.20 -5.22
C VAL A 101 -0.20 -5.83 -5.02
N ALA A 102 -0.91 -4.92 -4.35
CA ALA A 102 -0.40 -3.58 -4.08
C ALA A 102 0.85 -3.65 -3.17
N ALA A 103 0.84 -4.52 -2.14
CA ALA A 103 1.97 -4.71 -1.25
C ALA A 103 3.21 -5.18 -2.02
N PHE A 104 3.03 -6.17 -2.90
CA PHE A 104 4.11 -6.69 -3.75
C PHE A 104 4.69 -5.60 -4.67
N ILE A 105 3.84 -4.77 -5.27
CA ILE A 105 4.27 -3.66 -6.13
C ILE A 105 5.13 -2.66 -5.36
N HIS A 106 4.68 -2.23 -4.17
CA HIS A 106 5.38 -1.23 -3.37
C HIS A 106 6.70 -1.77 -2.80
N LEU A 107 6.69 -2.97 -2.21
CA LEU A 107 7.88 -3.59 -1.66
C LEU A 107 8.89 -3.94 -2.74
N GLY A 108 8.43 -4.50 -3.86
CA GLY A 108 9.28 -4.81 -5.01
C GLY A 108 9.93 -3.55 -5.59
N THR A 109 9.17 -2.46 -5.71
CA THR A 109 9.74 -1.18 -6.18
C THR A 109 10.73 -0.59 -5.18
N ALA A 110 10.43 -0.64 -3.88
CA ALA A 110 11.35 -0.20 -2.83
C ALA A 110 12.67 -0.97 -2.88
N GLY A 111 12.63 -2.30 -3.00
CA GLY A 111 13.84 -3.14 -3.12
C GLY A 111 14.65 -2.82 -4.38
N LEU A 112 13.98 -2.58 -5.51
CA LEU A 112 14.64 -2.14 -6.75
C LEU A 112 15.29 -0.75 -6.62
N MET A 113 14.66 0.17 -5.89
CA MET A 113 15.21 1.50 -5.65
C MET A 113 16.46 1.45 -4.76
N LEU A 114 16.43 0.63 -3.70
CA LEU A 114 17.57 0.46 -2.80
C LEU A 114 18.74 -0.26 -3.47
N SER A 115 18.48 -1.32 -4.23
CA SER A 115 19.53 -2.06 -4.96
C SER A 115 20.24 -1.19 -6.00
N ARG A 116 19.52 -0.30 -6.70
CA ARG A 116 20.12 0.64 -7.66
C ARG A 116 20.84 1.81 -6.99
N GLY A 117 20.37 2.25 -5.83
CA GLY A 117 21.05 3.28 -5.01
C GLY A 117 22.37 2.78 -4.40
N GLY A 118 22.44 1.50 -4.02
CA GLY A 118 23.66 0.87 -3.51
C GLY A 118 24.78 0.77 -4.56
N SER A 119 24.44 0.52 -5.83
CA SER A 119 25.43 0.43 -6.92
C SER A 119 26.12 1.77 -7.24
N ALA A 120 25.49 2.90 -6.93
CA ALA A 120 26.08 4.23 -7.12
C ALA A 120 27.08 4.61 -6.01
N LEU A 121 27.09 3.87 -4.90
CA LEU A 121 27.93 4.14 -3.72
C LEU A 121 29.11 3.16 -3.59
N SER A 122 29.27 2.18 -4.49
CA SER A 122 30.46 1.33 -4.53
C SER A 122 31.64 2.17 -5.03
N PRO A 123 32.63 2.52 -4.18
CA PRO A 123 33.81 3.22 -4.65
C PRO A 123 34.51 2.31 -5.65
N ARG A 124 34.78 2.84 -6.83
CA ARG A 124 35.70 2.24 -7.80
C ARG A 124 37.01 2.03 -7.03
N ARG A 125 37.32 0.79 -6.63
CA ARG A 125 38.67 0.44 -6.18
C ARG A 125 39.56 0.59 -7.41
N THR A 126 40.09 1.78 -7.60
CA THR A 126 41.20 2.02 -8.52
C THR A 126 42.42 1.35 -7.90
N ALA A 127 42.79 0.22 -8.48
CA ALA A 127 44.13 -0.35 -8.35
C ALA A 127 45.13 0.51 -9.14
#